data_AF-A0A4Q3WG26-F1
#
_entry.id   AF-A0A4Q3WG26-F1
#
_cell.length_a   1.000
_cell.length_b   1.000
_cell.length_c   1.000
_cell.angle_alpha   90.00
_cell.angle_beta   90.00
_cell.angle_gamma   90.00
#
_symmetry.space_group_name_H-M   'P 1'
#
loop_
_entity.id
_entity.type
_entity.pdbx_description
1 polymer ?
#
loop_
_entity_poly.entity_id
_entity_poly.type
_entity_poly.pdbx_seq_one_letter_code
_entity_poly.pdbx_strand_id
1 'polypeptide(L)'
;MRKRAIHLYPWDGGTEADQDPPEHVYCGTEGSMEDDQLTGDWRYVTCKRCLKIRAKELAARAAEEREQKVRLFDEAQAITLTQGHANISTALKCLIKERDQLIAERDELREDRDGLLESGADLL
;
A
#
# COMPACT_ATOMS: atom_id res chain seq x y z
N MET A 1 -17.55 1.48 42.22
CA MET A 1 -18.39 2.49 41.52
C MET A 1 -17.74 2.82 40.17
N ARG A 2 -18.45 2.59 39.05
CA ARG A 2 -17.94 2.82 37.69
C ARG A 2 -17.90 4.33 37.41
N LYS A 3 -16.71 4.94 37.46
CA LYS A 3 -16.46 6.24 36.84
C LYS A 3 -15.80 6.00 35.49
N ARG A 4 -16.57 6.02 34.42
CA ARG A 4 -16.05 6.32 33.08
C ARG A 4 -16.81 7.54 32.59
N ALA A 5 -16.23 8.69 32.88
CA ALA A 5 -16.64 9.96 32.29
C ALA A 5 -15.43 10.46 31.51
N ILE A 6 -15.62 10.77 30.23
CA ILE A 6 -15.02 11.97 29.65
C ILE A 6 -16.11 12.58 28.77
N HIS A 7 -16.54 13.77 29.13
CA HIS A 7 -17.54 14.61 28.47
C HIS A 7 -16.96 16.03 28.31
N LEU A 8 -17.36 16.70 27.21
CA LEU A 8 -17.24 18.12 26.82
C LEU A 8 -15.90 18.57 26.18
N TYR A 9 -15.88 19.33 25.07
CA TYR A 9 -16.88 20.30 24.51
C TYR A 9 -17.02 20.21 22.96
N PRO A 10 -18.10 20.74 22.33
CA PRO A 10 -18.35 20.64 20.89
C PRO A 10 -17.40 21.55 20.11
N TRP A 11 -16.63 20.96 19.21
CA TRP A 11 -15.97 21.71 18.17
C TRP A 11 -17.01 22.05 17.10
N ASP A 12 -17.47 23.30 17.09
CA ASP A 12 -18.48 23.83 16.15
C ASP A 12 -17.90 24.13 14.75
N GLY A 13 -16.92 23.33 14.30
CA GLY A 13 -16.35 23.50 12.95
C GLY A 13 -15.95 24.94 12.63
N GLY A 14 -15.19 25.59 13.53
CA GLY A 14 -14.77 26.98 13.38
C GLY A 14 -14.19 27.22 11.99
N THR A 15 -14.73 28.22 11.30
CA THR A 15 -14.39 28.69 9.95
C THR A 15 -12.97 29.28 9.82
N GLU A 16 -12.02 28.88 10.66
CA GLU A 16 -10.65 29.39 10.69
C GLU A 16 -9.65 28.25 10.49
N ALA A 17 -8.87 28.34 9.42
CA ALA A 17 -8.09 27.26 8.82
C ALA A 17 -6.79 26.90 9.56
N ASP A 18 -6.55 27.44 10.75
CA ASP A 18 -5.25 27.35 11.45
C ASP A 18 -5.37 26.82 12.89
N GLN A 19 -6.23 25.82 13.13
CA GLN A 19 -6.25 25.11 14.41
C GLN A 19 -5.61 23.73 14.25
N ASP A 20 -4.55 23.49 15.01
CA ASP A 20 -3.94 22.16 15.14
C ASP A 20 -5.02 21.13 15.46
N PRO A 21 -4.99 19.94 14.82
CA PRO A 21 -5.98 18.91 15.10
C PRO A 21 -6.00 18.62 16.61
N PRO A 22 -7.19 18.57 17.24
CA PRO A 22 -7.28 18.48 18.68
C PRO A 22 -6.55 17.25 19.18
N GLU A 23 -5.70 17.45 20.19
CA GLU A 23 -4.88 16.40 20.82
C GLU A 23 -5.74 15.26 21.41
N HIS A 24 -7.05 15.52 21.59
CA HIS A 24 -8.03 14.59 22.14
C HIS A 24 -9.31 14.64 21.28
N VAL A 25 -9.63 13.58 20.52
CA VAL A 25 -10.89 13.49 19.76
C VAL A 25 -11.95 12.76 20.59
N TYR A 26 -13.10 13.40 20.72
CA TYR A 26 -14.20 12.96 21.57
C TYR A 26 -15.10 11.94 20.87
N CYS A 27 -15.54 10.92 21.62
CA CYS A 27 -16.56 9.98 21.18
C CYS A 27 -17.91 10.72 20.99
N GLY A 28 -18.28 11.05 19.75
CA GLY A 28 -19.62 11.53 19.41
C GLY A 28 -20.73 10.52 19.72
N THR A 29 -21.93 11.02 20.01
CA THR A 29 -23.17 10.26 20.17
C THR A 29 -23.86 10.02 18.82
N GLU A 30 -24.47 8.83 18.69
CA GLU A 30 -25.34 8.28 17.61
C GLU A 30 -24.99 8.55 16.12
N GLY A 31 -24.81 7.47 15.35
CA GLY A 31 -24.47 7.49 13.92
C GLY A 31 -23.37 6.48 13.54
N SER A 32 -23.29 6.11 12.26
CA SER A 32 -22.05 5.59 11.67
C SER A 32 -21.03 6.72 11.67
N MET A 33 -19.96 6.57 12.44
CA MET A 33 -18.84 7.50 12.36
C MET A 33 -18.07 7.16 11.08
N GLU A 34 -17.89 8.14 10.22
CA GLU A 34 -16.95 8.05 9.10
C GLU A 34 -15.51 8.20 9.65
N ASP A 35 -14.50 7.67 8.93
CA ASP A 35 -13.08 7.61 9.38
C ASP A 35 -12.57 8.98 9.87
N ASP A 36 -13.05 10.07 9.28
CA ASP A 36 -12.67 11.46 9.56
C ASP A 36 -13.16 11.97 10.95
N GLN A 37 -14.10 11.25 11.58
CA GLN A 37 -14.69 11.59 12.88
C GLN A 37 -14.05 10.82 14.04
N LEU A 38 -13.07 9.96 13.74
CA LEU A 38 -12.34 9.16 14.73
C LEU A 38 -10.99 9.80 15.02
N THR A 39 -10.49 9.64 16.26
CA THR A 39 -9.13 10.08 16.56
C THR A 39 -8.11 9.37 15.67
N GLY A 40 -7.12 10.10 15.16
CA GLY A 40 -5.93 9.49 14.59
C GLY A 40 -5.10 8.75 15.63
N ASP A 41 -5.14 9.15 16.91
CA ASP A 41 -4.37 8.53 18.00
C ASP A 41 -5.23 7.65 18.91
N TRP A 42 -5.32 6.38 18.52
CA TRP A 42 -6.11 5.40 19.25
C TRP A 42 -5.50 4.89 20.56
N ARG A 43 -4.27 5.28 20.92
CA ARG A 43 -3.60 4.81 22.14
C ARG A 43 -4.34 5.24 23.40
N TYR A 44 -5.06 6.35 23.34
CA TYR A 44 -5.77 6.96 24.48
C TYR A 44 -7.28 6.66 24.48
N VAL A 45 -7.79 5.93 23.49
CA VAL A 45 -9.23 5.64 23.38
C VAL A 45 -9.61 4.49 24.30
N THR A 46 -10.43 4.79 25.32
CA THR A 46 -10.91 3.80 26.30
C THR A 46 -12.40 3.50 26.20
N CYS A 47 -13.12 4.20 25.31
CA CYS A 47 -14.56 4.02 25.11
C CYS A 47 -14.84 2.68 24.40
N LYS A 48 -15.66 1.82 25.02
CA LYS A 48 -16.02 0.50 24.48
C LYS A 48 -16.74 0.61 23.13
N ARG A 49 -17.48 1.69 22.87
CA ARG A 49 -18.17 1.92 21.58
C ARG A 49 -17.15 2.22 20.47
N CYS A 50 -16.26 3.19 20.67
CA CYS A 50 -15.22 3.55 19.70
C CYS A 50 -14.31 2.37 19.37
N LEU A 51 -13.90 1.59 20.39
CA LEU A 51 -13.08 0.39 20.18
C LEU A 51 -13.79 -0.67 19.32
N LYS A 52 -15.11 -0.81 19.46
CA LYS A 52 -15.91 -1.72 18.61
C LYS A 52 -16.04 -1.20 17.17
N ILE A 53 -16.23 0.10 17.00
CA ILE A 53 -16.29 0.75 15.68
C ILE A 53 -14.96 0.54 14.96
N ARG A 54 -13.83 0.84 15.62
CA ARG A 54 -12.49 0.59 15.08
C ARG A 54 -12.27 -0.86 14.68
N ALA A 55 -12.67 -1.79 15.55
CA ALA A 55 -12.50 -3.21 15.26
C ALA A 55 -13.32 -3.63 14.02
N LYS A 56 -14.50 -3.03 13.83
CA LYS A 56 -15.33 -3.25 12.64
C LYS A 56 -14.68 -2.66 11.39
N GLU A 57 -14.15 -1.44 11.43
CA GLU A 57 -13.45 -0.80 10.31
C GLU A 57 -12.19 -1.56 9.93
N LEU A 58 -11.35 -1.92 10.91
CA LEU A 58 -10.16 -2.73 10.66
C LEU A 58 -10.52 -4.09 10.04
N ALA A 59 -11.63 -4.69 10.47
CA ALA A 59 -12.13 -5.92 9.86
C ALA A 59 -12.63 -5.70 8.43
N ALA A 60 -13.34 -4.59 8.16
CA ALA A 60 -13.80 -4.23 6.81
C ALA A 60 -12.61 -3.97 5.87
N ARG A 61 -11.66 -3.14 6.29
CA ARG A 61 -10.43 -2.87 5.54
C ARG A 61 -9.62 -4.14 5.29
N ALA A 62 -9.49 -5.01 6.29
CA ALA A 62 -8.83 -6.30 6.10
C ALA A 62 -9.59 -7.25 5.16
N ALA A 63 -10.90 -7.11 5.01
CA ALA A 63 -11.69 -7.85 4.03
C ALA A 63 -11.50 -7.27 2.61
N GLU A 64 -11.55 -5.96 2.47
CA GLU A 64 -11.27 -5.25 1.21
C GLU A 64 -9.85 -5.54 0.70
N GLU A 65 -8.83 -5.50 1.56
CA GLU A 65 -7.45 -5.85 1.21
C GLU A 65 -7.34 -7.31 0.73
N ARG A 66 -8.10 -8.24 1.31
CA ARG A 66 -8.12 -9.64 0.85
C ARG A 66 -8.77 -9.75 -0.53
N GLU A 67 -9.89 -9.07 -0.73
CA GLU A 67 -10.59 -9.07 -2.01
C GLU A 67 -9.71 -8.43 -3.11
N GLN A 68 -9.05 -7.31 -2.81
CA GLN A 68 -8.10 -6.68 -3.71
C GLN A 68 -6.95 -7.63 -4.09
N LYS A 69 -6.38 -8.35 -3.11
CA LYS A 69 -5.32 -9.35 -3.39
C LYS A 69 -5.81 -10.47 -4.29
N VAL A 70 -7.04 -10.97 -4.11
CA VAL A 70 -7.63 -11.97 -5.00
C VAL A 70 -7.78 -11.42 -6.40
N ARG A 71 -8.34 -10.20 -6.56
CA ARG A 71 -8.49 -9.56 -7.88
C ARG A 71 -7.15 -9.39 -8.61
N LEU A 72 -6.13 -8.91 -7.91
CA LEU A 72 -4.78 -8.74 -8.47
C LEU A 72 -4.15 -10.08 -8.85
N PHE A 73 -4.40 -11.13 -8.05
CA PHE A 73 -3.91 -12.47 -8.36
C PHE A 73 -4.60 -13.04 -9.62
N ASP A 74 -5.92 -12.89 -9.74
CA ASP A 74 -6.67 -13.33 -10.90
C ASP A 74 -6.25 -12.58 -12.17
N GLU A 75 -6.03 -11.26 -12.08
CA GLU A 75 -5.50 -10.45 -13.17
C GLU A 75 -4.10 -10.90 -13.60
N ALA A 76 -3.19 -11.10 -12.64
CA ALA A 76 -1.85 -11.60 -12.92
C ALA A 76 -1.86 -13.00 -13.55
N GLN A 77 -2.76 -13.88 -13.10
CA GLN A 77 -2.93 -15.21 -13.67
C GLN A 77 -3.49 -15.14 -15.10
N ALA A 78 -4.45 -14.24 -15.37
CA ALA A 78 -4.97 -14.02 -16.72
C ALA A 78 -3.87 -13.56 -17.68
N ILE A 79 -3.09 -12.54 -17.30
CA ILE A 79 -1.94 -12.07 -18.08
C ILE A 79 -0.97 -13.23 -18.34
N THR A 80 -0.65 -14.00 -17.30
CA THR A 80 0.24 -15.15 -17.40
C THR A 80 -0.20 -16.18 -18.44
N LEU A 81 -1.51 -16.49 -18.45
CA LEU A 81 -2.09 -17.41 -19.43
C LEU A 81 -2.06 -16.83 -20.84
N THR A 82 -2.29 -15.52 -21.01
CA THR A 82 -2.19 -14.87 -22.34
C THR A 82 -0.78 -14.89 -22.90
N GLN A 83 0.24 -14.89 -22.03
CA GLN A 83 1.65 -15.07 -22.41
C GLN A 83 2.02 -16.54 -22.68
N GLY A 84 1.07 -17.47 -22.55
CA GLY A 84 1.27 -18.90 -22.82
C GLY A 84 1.92 -19.68 -21.68
N HIS A 85 2.05 -19.10 -20.49
CA HIS A 85 2.60 -19.80 -19.32
C HIS A 85 1.47 -20.45 -18.50
N ALA A 86 1.76 -21.63 -17.91
CA ALA A 86 0.76 -22.37 -17.15
C ALA A 86 0.36 -21.71 -15.82
N ASN A 87 1.29 -21.01 -15.16
CA ASN A 87 1.07 -20.31 -13.90
C ASN A 87 2.09 -19.19 -13.68
N ILE A 88 1.77 -18.27 -12.77
CA ILE A 88 2.58 -17.06 -12.47
C ILE A 88 4.02 -17.42 -12.09
N SER A 89 4.24 -18.49 -11.33
CA SER A 89 5.59 -18.90 -10.91
C SER A 89 6.47 -19.30 -12.09
N THR A 90 5.92 -20.07 -13.04
CA THR A 90 6.62 -20.45 -14.26
C THR A 90 6.94 -19.23 -15.12
N ALA A 91 5.97 -18.33 -15.31
CA ALA A 91 6.19 -17.10 -16.07
C ALA A 91 7.33 -16.26 -15.48
N LEU A 92 7.31 -16.04 -14.15
CA LEU A 92 8.37 -15.30 -13.46
C LEU A 92 9.75 -15.93 -13.68
N LYS A 93 9.87 -17.26 -13.59
CA LYS A 93 11.14 -17.95 -13.82
C LYS A 93 11.64 -17.79 -15.25
N CYS A 94 10.74 -17.90 -16.24
CA CYS A 94 11.07 -17.71 -17.64
C CYS A 94 11.54 -16.27 -17.90
N LEU A 95 10.78 -15.28 -17.45
CA LEU A 95 11.10 -13.86 -17.62
C LEU A 95 12.40 -13.47 -16.91
N ILE A 96 12.68 -14.02 -15.72
CA ILE A 96 13.96 -13.82 -15.02
C ILE A 96 15.11 -14.36 -15.86
N LYS A 97 14.97 -15.57 -16.40
CA LYS A 97 16.01 -16.19 -17.23
C LYS A 97 16.25 -15.37 -18.52
N GLU A 98 15.19 -14.96 -19.20
CA GLU A 98 15.28 -14.14 -20.41
C GLU A 98 15.96 -12.80 -20.12
N ARG A 99 15.58 -12.12 -19.02
CA ARG A 99 16.25 -10.90 -18.57
C ARG A 99 17.75 -11.12 -18.35
N ASP A 100 18.12 -12.20 -17.66
CA ASP A 100 19.52 -12.47 -17.34
C ASP A 100 20.33 -12.79 -18.60
N GLN A 101 19.73 -13.46 -19.59
CA GLN A 101 20.33 -13.67 -20.91
C GLN A 101 20.54 -12.34 -21.66
N LEU A 102 19.51 -11.49 -21.72
CA LEU A 102 19.62 -10.17 -22.36
C LEU A 102 20.66 -9.26 -21.68
N ILE A 103 20.82 -9.40 -20.36
CA ILE A 103 21.87 -8.71 -19.62
C ILE A 103 23.25 -9.18 -20.07
N ALA A 104 23.47 -10.50 -20.17
CA ALA A 104 24.73 -11.06 -20.63
C ALA A 104 25.05 -10.65 -22.07
N GLU A 105 24.10 -10.80 -23.00
CA GLU A 105 24.26 -10.40 -24.41
C GLU A 105 24.59 -8.90 -24.55
N ARG A 106 23.92 -8.05 -23.77
CA ARG A 106 24.21 -6.61 -23.75
C ARG A 106 25.62 -6.33 -23.26
N ASP A 107 26.09 -7.06 -22.25
CA ASP A 107 27.41 -6.84 -21.67
C ASP A 107 28.51 -7.32 -22.63
N GLU A 108 28.32 -8.46 -23.31
CA GLU A 108 29.19 -8.91 -24.40
C GLU A 108 29.27 -7.88 -25.54
N LEU A 109 28.13 -7.36 -25.99
CA LEU A 109 28.10 -6.32 -27.03
C LEU A 109 28.81 -5.02 -26.61
N ARG A 110 28.83 -4.71 -25.31
CA ARG A 110 29.57 -3.55 -24.79
C ARG A 110 31.07 -3.81 -24.84
N GLU A 111 31.51 -5.00 -24.44
CA GLU A 111 32.92 -5.41 -24.52
C GLU A 111 33.42 -5.39 -25.97
N ASP A 112 32.65 -5.97 -26.91
CA ASP A 112 32.99 -5.97 -28.34
C ASP A 112 33.11 -4.53 -28.89
N ARG A 113 32.15 -3.67 -28.55
CA ARG A 113 32.19 -2.26 -28.95
C ARG A 113 33.43 -1.56 -28.40
N ASP A 114 33.74 -1.76 -27.12
CA ASP A 114 34.85 -1.08 -26.47
C ASP A 114 36.19 -1.56 -27.04
N GLY A 115 36.35 -2.86 -27.29
CA GLY A 115 37.53 -3.40 -27.98
C GLY A 115 37.70 -2.88 -29.41
N LEU A 116 36.61 -2.72 -30.16
CA LEU A 116 36.66 -2.10 -31.49
C LEU A 116 37.09 -0.63 -31.43
N LEU A 117 36.60 0.13 -30.45
CA LEU A 117 36.99 1.53 -30.25
C LEU A 117 38.48 1.66 -29.90
N GLU A 118 38.99 0.80 -29.03
CA GLU A 118 40.42 0.76 -28.69
C GLU A 118 41.27 0.43 -29.92
N SER A 119 40.92 -0.62 -30.66
CA SER A 119 41.66 -0.99 -31.89
C SER A 119 41.61 0.07 -32.99
N GLY A 120 40.50 0.82 -33.08
CA GLY A 120 40.35 1.94 -34.02
C GLY A 120 41.11 3.19 -33.60
N ALA A 121 41.33 3.40 -32.30
CA ALA A 121 42.12 4.51 -31.77
C ALA A 121 43.61 4.34 -32.06
N ASP A 122 44.12 3.10 -32.10
CA ASP A 122 45.51 2.79 -32.44
C ASP A 122 45.86 2.98 -33.93
N LEU A 123 44.84 3.18 -34.78
CA LEU A 123 44.98 3.34 -36.24
C LEU A 123 44.95 4.81 -36.70
N LEU A 124 44.83 5.77 -35.79
CA LEU A 124 44.80 7.23 -36.04
C LEU A 124 46.01 7.93 -35.41
#